data_AF-A0A5J9T412-F1
#
_entry.id   AF-A0A5J9T412-F1
#
_cell.length_a   1.000
_cell.length_b   1.000
_cell.length_c   1.000
_cell.angle_alpha   90.00
_cell.angle_beta   90.00
_cell.angle_gamma   90.00
#
_symmetry.space_group_name_H-M   'P 1'
#
loop_
_entity.id
_entity.type
_entity.pdbx_description
1 polymer ?
#
loop_
_entity_poly.entity_id
_entity_poly.type
_entity_poly.pdbx_seq_one_letter_code
_entity_poly.pdbx_strand_id
1 'polypeptide(L)'
;MGHAHCAHPFDWVGPPPRVASSRLTSPPSFPVLGLRLASSPKPGKKKFPNSAAHSSPRAPESSPDPLDRGESSGIWLRTRVVCGLRFAEFVVVLRPDWPDCSVAVPPEEEIMDEFELEDNLEFILQSIQELMEDQGDDNPFGEANQNELFESLVNYDQENMMPDVSVADVAAGKDMQGIPWDKMLFGRDQYRDMKMKNYRNYQNLSYAREDALEECKQVEKDSPYYDFHYNTRRARPSIIHFQLRNLVWATTKHDVYTMHNQSVTHWSSLDQISTELINADDCIVPKQRGHGSQSVAMVQVTTMTVDSNLLVLGGFQGELICKRLDDDGVVFSTRVTDDENAITNSLEIYQDPNGSRRLAAANNDSSIRIFDIEYFDLLKHYTFPWSVNSVSVSPNGKMFAVLGDHEDGLVVDPNCGEAIGSLKGHLDYSFASAWHPDGNILATGSQDTTCRLWDIRNLSQSLAVLGGRMGSIRCVKFSSDGRFLATAEPVDFVHIYDSFADYGKSHEIDLFGEIAGLSFSPDTEALYVGIADQTYGGLIEFTKRHQHHYLNSLW
;
A
#
# COMPACT_ATOMS: atom_id res chain seq x y z
N MET A 1 8.45 -56.90 -23.11
CA MET A 1 9.75 -57.49 -22.72
C MET A 1 10.82 -56.88 -23.60
N GLY A 2 11.84 -56.26 -23.01
CA GLY A 2 12.99 -55.72 -23.74
C GLY A 2 13.53 -54.41 -23.16
N HIS A 3 14.14 -54.48 -21.98
CA HIS A 3 15.05 -53.45 -21.46
C HIS A 3 16.43 -53.60 -22.11
N ALA A 4 17.07 -52.47 -22.46
CA ALA A 4 18.52 -52.27 -22.50
C ALA A 4 18.76 -50.75 -22.49
N HIS A 5 19.12 -50.13 -21.36
CA HIS A 5 20.48 -49.90 -20.86
C HIS A 5 21.48 -49.40 -21.92
N CYS A 6 21.79 -48.11 -21.86
CA CYS A 6 23.09 -47.57 -22.27
C CYS A 6 23.75 -46.93 -21.06
N ALA A 7 25.04 -47.21 -20.90
CA ALA A 7 25.89 -46.78 -19.80
C ALA A 7 27.06 -45.94 -20.34
N HIS A 8 27.40 -44.87 -19.59
CA HIS A 8 28.71 -44.19 -19.45
C HIS A 8 29.33 -43.46 -20.67
N PRO A 9 30.29 -42.51 -20.50
CA PRO A 9 31.09 -42.21 -19.29
C PRO A 9 31.26 -40.71 -18.90
N PHE A 10 31.71 -40.51 -17.65
CA PHE A 10 32.45 -39.33 -17.19
C PHE A 10 33.88 -39.37 -17.76
N ASP A 11 34.46 -38.21 -18.09
CA ASP A 11 35.85 -37.88 -17.71
C ASP A 11 36.20 -36.39 -17.93
N TRP A 12 36.61 -35.76 -16.81
CA TRP A 12 37.65 -34.74 -16.60
C TRP A 12 37.89 -33.59 -17.60
N VAL A 13 37.70 -32.36 -17.10
CA VAL A 13 38.50 -31.19 -17.51
C VAL A 13 38.97 -30.44 -16.25
N GLY A 14 40.29 -30.28 -16.12
CA GLY A 14 40.98 -29.72 -14.96
C GLY A 14 40.93 -28.18 -14.83
N PRO A 15 41.62 -27.61 -13.83
CA PRO A 15 41.47 -26.21 -13.42
C PRO A 15 42.22 -25.22 -14.35
N PRO A 16 41.82 -23.94 -14.40
CA PRO A 16 42.46 -22.95 -15.27
C PRO A 16 43.83 -22.50 -14.72
N PRO A 17 44.76 -22.07 -15.59
CA PRO A 17 46.12 -21.74 -15.18
C PRO A 17 46.24 -20.35 -14.55
N ARG A 18 47.14 -20.23 -13.56
CA ARG A 18 47.67 -18.99 -13.01
C ARG A 18 49.08 -18.73 -13.54
N VAL A 19 49.33 -17.57 -14.14
CA VAL A 19 50.61 -16.85 -14.26
C VAL A 19 50.27 -15.39 -14.65
N ALA A 20 51.00 -14.31 -14.36
CA ALA A 20 51.77 -13.81 -13.22
C ALA A 20 52.00 -12.31 -13.49
N SER A 21 52.42 -11.57 -12.46
CA SER A 21 52.60 -10.11 -12.41
C SER A 21 53.66 -9.51 -13.35
N SER A 22 53.46 -8.26 -13.75
CA SER A 22 54.55 -7.30 -14.02
C SER A 22 54.23 -5.90 -13.44
N ARG A 23 55.17 -5.37 -12.65
CA ARG A 23 55.16 -4.05 -12.01
C ARG A 23 55.86 -2.99 -12.88
N LEU A 24 55.52 -1.72 -12.56
CA LEU A 24 56.23 -0.44 -12.77
C LEU A 24 56.11 0.24 -14.14
N THR A 25 55.52 1.45 -14.17
CA THR A 25 56.24 2.76 -14.14
C THR A 25 55.24 3.95 -14.09
N SER A 26 55.46 4.92 -13.19
CA SER A 26 54.99 6.34 -13.26
C SER A 26 55.82 7.11 -14.32
N PRO A 27 55.59 8.39 -14.74
CA PRO A 27 54.85 9.57 -14.17
C PRO A 27 54.07 10.35 -15.31
N PRO A 28 53.78 11.69 -15.35
CA PRO A 28 54.06 12.82 -14.45
C PRO A 28 52.90 13.79 -14.12
N SER A 29 53.26 14.70 -13.22
CA SER A 29 52.49 15.77 -12.56
C SER A 29 52.70 17.17 -13.17
N PHE A 30 51.73 18.06 -12.88
CA PHE A 30 51.73 19.56 -12.89
C PHE A 30 51.40 20.30 -14.21
N PRO A 31 50.73 21.49 -14.18
CA PRO A 31 50.86 22.52 -13.14
C PRO A 31 49.60 23.11 -12.51
N VAL A 32 49.82 23.54 -11.27
CA VAL A 32 49.06 24.52 -10.49
C VAL A 32 49.35 25.92 -11.04
N LEU A 33 48.30 26.72 -11.30
CA LEU A 33 48.41 28.17 -11.38
C LEU A 33 47.72 28.78 -10.16
N GLY A 34 48.50 29.53 -9.36
CA GLY A 34 48.01 30.26 -8.20
C GLY A 34 47.72 31.74 -8.49
N LEU A 35 47.38 32.43 -7.39
CA LEU A 35 47.18 33.88 -7.16
C LEU A 35 45.75 34.38 -7.45
N ARG A 36 45.02 35.03 -6.52
CA ARG A 36 45.42 35.99 -5.47
C ARG A 36 44.41 36.03 -4.31
N LEU A 37 44.93 36.15 -3.09
CA LEU A 37 44.23 36.68 -1.92
C LEU A 37 44.04 38.19 -2.06
N ALA A 38 42.82 38.68 -1.80
CA ALA A 38 42.57 40.07 -1.41
C ALA A 38 41.46 40.09 -0.34
N SER A 39 41.72 40.91 0.67
CA SER A 39 41.04 41.05 1.96
C SER A 39 39.62 41.62 1.90
N SER A 40 38.85 41.29 2.94
CA SER A 40 37.54 41.79 3.38
C SER A 40 37.21 43.27 3.11
N PRO A 41 35.92 43.62 3.08
CA PRO A 41 35.36 44.32 4.27
C PRO A 41 33.94 43.88 4.68
N LYS A 42 33.66 43.96 5.98
CA LYS A 42 32.30 43.94 6.57
C LYS A 42 31.45 45.11 6.05
N PRO A 43 30.13 44.96 6.00
CA PRO A 43 29.24 45.85 6.76
C PRO A 43 28.06 45.05 7.38
N GLY A 44 27.30 45.47 8.39
CA GLY A 44 27.10 46.76 9.02
C GLY A 44 25.65 46.76 9.51
N LYS A 45 25.44 46.73 10.84
CA LYS A 45 24.12 46.87 11.48
C LYS A 45 23.49 48.19 11.06
N LYS A 46 22.23 48.18 10.63
CA LYS A 46 21.36 49.37 10.60
C LYS A 46 20.02 49.09 11.30
N LYS A 47 19.76 49.93 12.30
CA LYS A 47 18.51 50.15 13.02
C LYS A 47 17.46 50.80 12.10
N PHE A 48 16.18 50.75 12.48
CA PHE A 48 15.23 51.87 12.74
C PHE A 48 13.79 51.31 12.82
N PRO A 49 12.77 52.02 13.34
CA PRO A 49 12.65 52.71 14.63
C PRO A 49 11.38 52.28 15.44
N ASN A 50 11.31 52.72 16.70
CA ASN A 50 10.10 52.73 17.55
C ASN A 50 9.41 54.11 17.49
N SER A 51 8.08 54.15 17.55
CA SER A 51 7.27 55.23 18.15
C SER A 51 5.85 54.70 18.47
N ALA A 52 5.54 54.46 19.75
CA ALA A 52 4.71 55.30 20.65
C ALA A 52 3.21 54.90 20.60
N ALA A 53 2.62 54.23 21.59
CA ALA A 53 2.28 54.61 22.99
C ALA A 53 0.87 55.20 23.14
N HIS A 54 0.01 54.52 23.90
CA HIS A 54 -1.07 55.05 24.77
C HIS A 54 -1.49 53.92 25.73
N SER A 55 -0.97 53.89 26.96
CA SER A 55 -1.51 54.46 28.22
C SER A 55 -2.59 53.60 28.91
N SER A 56 -2.19 52.97 30.01
CA SER A 56 -3.02 52.33 31.06
C SER A 56 -3.83 53.35 31.88
N PRO A 57 -4.73 52.97 32.84
CA PRO A 57 -4.27 52.50 34.16
C PRO A 57 -5.18 51.52 34.98
N ARG A 58 -4.49 50.70 35.80
CA ARG A 58 -4.71 50.26 37.21
C ARG A 58 -5.98 49.52 37.70
N ALA A 59 -5.68 48.45 38.48
CA ALA A 59 -6.49 47.63 39.40
C ALA A 59 -6.90 48.36 40.70
N PRO A 60 -7.62 47.75 41.69
CA PRO A 60 -6.96 46.83 42.66
C PRO A 60 -7.81 45.72 43.36
N GLU A 61 -7.07 44.77 43.97
CA GLU A 61 -7.26 44.09 45.29
C GLU A 61 -8.51 43.25 45.64
N SER A 62 -8.30 41.98 46.03
CA SER A 62 -8.20 41.54 47.45
C SER A 62 -8.48 40.02 47.63
N SER A 63 -7.75 39.39 48.55
CA SER A 63 -7.99 38.07 49.16
C SER A 63 -8.38 38.26 50.64
N PRO A 64 -9.15 37.35 51.27
CA PRO A 64 -8.54 36.24 52.04
C PRO A 64 -9.35 34.90 52.13
N ASP A 65 -8.65 33.84 52.53
CA ASP A 65 -9.01 32.43 52.91
C ASP A 65 -10.07 32.27 54.05
N PRO A 66 -10.44 31.06 54.58
CA PRO A 66 -10.43 29.65 54.09
C PRO A 66 -11.75 28.85 54.38
N LEU A 67 -11.92 27.62 53.84
CA LEU A 67 -12.36 26.38 54.55
C LEU A 67 -12.97 25.28 53.63
N ASP A 68 -12.33 24.11 53.71
CA ASP A 68 -12.88 22.74 53.86
C ASP A 68 -13.57 21.97 52.70
N ARG A 69 -13.10 20.71 52.57
CA ARG A 69 -13.69 19.48 51.98
C ARG A 69 -13.72 19.26 50.46
N GLY A 70 -12.70 18.50 50.05
CA GLY A 70 -12.78 17.24 49.30
C GLY A 70 -13.88 17.04 48.25
N GLU A 71 -13.47 17.02 46.98
CA GLU A 71 -13.97 16.09 45.97
C GLU A 71 -13.02 16.05 44.76
N SER A 72 -12.80 14.85 44.26
CA SER A 72 -12.02 14.50 43.07
C SER A 72 -12.53 15.22 41.83
N SER A 73 -11.64 15.91 41.11
CA SER A 73 -11.93 16.41 39.75
C SER A 73 -10.72 16.22 38.84
N GLY A 74 -10.96 15.51 37.74
CA GLY A 74 -9.99 15.29 36.66
C GLY A 74 -9.59 16.61 36.00
N ILE A 75 -8.32 16.69 35.63
CA ILE A 75 -7.77 17.80 34.85
C ILE A 75 -8.19 17.60 33.39
N TRP A 76 -9.06 18.48 32.90
CA TRP A 76 -9.31 18.65 31.48
C TRP A 76 -8.33 19.68 30.93
N LEU A 77 -7.34 19.25 30.14
CA LEU A 77 -6.51 20.13 29.33
C LEU A 77 -7.06 20.13 27.90
N ARG A 78 -7.67 21.26 27.51
CA ARG A 78 -8.06 21.54 26.13
C ARG A 78 -6.82 21.88 25.31
N THR A 79 -6.45 21.01 24.37
CA THR A 79 -5.65 21.39 23.21
C THR A 79 -6.58 21.51 22.01
N ARG A 80 -6.54 22.67 21.33
CA ARG A 80 -7.31 22.93 20.11
C ARG A 80 -6.75 22.09 18.97
N VAL A 81 -7.54 21.13 18.48
CA VAL A 81 -7.39 20.54 17.16
C VAL A 81 -8.29 21.34 16.21
N VAL A 82 -7.73 21.83 15.10
CA VAL A 82 -8.52 22.29 13.96
C VAL A 82 -8.53 21.14 12.95
N CYS A 83 -9.50 20.25 13.11
CA CYS A 83 -9.96 19.33 12.08
C CYS A 83 -11.47 19.55 11.97
N GLY A 84 -11.92 20.21 10.90
CA GLY A 84 -13.32 20.09 10.45
C GLY A 84 -13.36 18.96 9.42
N LEU A 85 -14.28 18.01 9.41
CA LEU A 85 -15.55 17.82 10.12
C LEU A 85 -15.81 16.30 10.26
N ARG A 86 -16.44 15.94 11.39
CA ARG A 86 -17.30 14.77 11.67
C ARG A 86 -16.83 13.38 11.23
N PHE A 87 -16.21 12.67 12.17
CA PHE A 87 -16.28 11.21 12.24
C PHE A 87 -17.55 10.79 12.98
N ALA A 88 -18.18 9.71 12.51
CA ALA A 88 -19.12 8.96 13.34
C ALA A 88 -18.35 8.39 14.54
N GLU A 89 -18.75 8.77 15.76
CA GLU A 89 -18.24 8.18 16.98
C GLU A 89 -18.77 6.75 17.09
N PHE A 90 -17.95 5.74 16.84
CA PHE A 90 -18.20 4.40 17.36
C PHE A 90 -17.71 4.36 18.81
N VAL A 91 -18.66 4.51 19.74
CA VAL A 91 -18.41 4.26 21.17
C VAL A 91 -18.41 2.75 21.39
N VAL A 92 -17.22 2.14 21.47
CA VAL A 92 -17.07 0.79 22.01
C VAL A 92 -17.25 0.88 23.52
N VAL A 93 -18.41 0.47 24.02
CA VAL A 93 -18.68 0.35 25.46
C VAL A 93 -17.97 -0.90 25.98
N LEU A 94 -16.78 -0.74 26.56
CA LEU A 94 -16.16 -1.77 27.38
C LEU A 94 -17.00 -1.96 28.65
N ARG A 95 -17.71 -3.09 28.77
CA ARG A 95 -18.28 -3.51 30.05
C ARG A 95 -17.21 -4.26 30.86
N PRO A 96 -16.89 -3.84 32.09
CA PRO A 96 -16.15 -4.66 33.02
C PRO A 96 -17.11 -5.67 33.68
N ASP A 97 -16.55 -6.83 34.04
CA ASP A 97 -17.08 -7.88 34.93
C ASP A 97 -17.50 -9.20 34.23
N TRP A 98 -16.59 -10.19 34.30
CA TRP A 98 -16.87 -11.60 34.05
C TRP A 98 -16.55 -12.43 35.30
N PRO A 99 -17.45 -13.35 35.75
CA PRO A 99 -17.07 -14.44 36.63
C PRO A 99 -17.02 -15.79 35.87
N ASP A 100 -15.92 -16.50 36.11
CA ASP A 100 -15.67 -17.96 35.97
C ASP A 100 -16.18 -18.72 34.73
N CYS A 101 -15.20 -19.23 33.98
CA CYS A 101 -15.35 -20.19 32.88
C CYS A 101 -15.97 -21.51 33.37
N SER A 102 -17.10 -21.90 32.77
CA SER A 102 -17.48 -23.30 32.62
C SER A 102 -17.95 -23.57 31.20
N VAL A 103 -17.38 -24.63 30.65
CA VAL A 103 -17.46 -25.04 29.25
C VAL A 103 -18.84 -25.59 28.91
N ALA A 104 -19.45 -25.07 27.85
CA ALA A 104 -20.51 -25.74 27.10
C ALA A 104 -20.30 -25.47 25.61
N VAL A 105 -20.04 -26.52 24.84
CA VAL A 105 -19.93 -26.51 23.38
C VAL A 105 -21.33 -26.72 22.79
N PRO A 106 -21.86 -25.83 21.93
CA PRO A 106 -22.97 -26.14 21.05
C PRO A 106 -22.47 -26.59 19.66
N PRO A 107 -23.28 -27.31 18.88
CA PRO A 107 -22.86 -27.99 17.67
C PRO A 107 -22.74 -27.04 16.46
N GLU A 108 -21.88 -27.44 15.52
CA GLU A 108 -21.63 -26.85 14.21
C GLU A 108 -22.92 -26.75 13.36
N GLU A 109 -23.25 -25.52 12.97
CA GLU A 109 -23.94 -25.13 11.72
C GLU A 109 -23.62 -23.64 11.51
N GLU A 110 -22.81 -23.31 10.51
CA GLU A 110 -22.48 -21.93 10.14
C GLU A 110 -23.74 -21.22 9.61
N ILE A 111 -24.38 -20.45 10.47
CA ILE A 111 -25.37 -19.44 10.10
C ILE A 111 -24.63 -18.11 10.21
N MET A 112 -24.29 -17.53 9.06
CA MET A 112 -23.81 -16.15 8.95
C MET A 112 -24.89 -15.23 9.52
N ASP A 113 -24.54 -14.38 10.48
CA ASP A 113 -25.49 -13.53 11.21
C ASP A 113 -26.29 -12.65 10.23
N GLU A 114 -27.62 -12.77 10.27
CA GLU A 114 -28.62 -11.98 9.52
C GLU A 114 -28.42 -10.44 9.66
N PHE A 115 -27.63 -10.01 10.66
CA PHE A 115 -27.30 -8.62 10.95
C PHE A 115 -26.23 -8.01 10.01
N GLU A 116 -25.31 -8.80 9.42
CA GLU A 116 -24.28 -8.28 8.50
C GLU A 116 -24.81 -8.06 7.05
N LEU A 117 -26.02 -8.56 6.76
CA LEU A 117 -26.67 -8.48 5.44
C LEU A 117 -27.47 -7.17 5.23
N GLU A 118 -28.04 -6.59 6.28
CA GLU A 118 -28.79 -5.32 6.19
C GLU A 118 -27.86 -4.12 5.93
N ASP A 119 -26.63 -4.13 6.45
CA ASP A 119 -25.64 -3.05 6.32
C ASP A 119 -25.11 -2.86 4.87
N ASN A 120 -25.04 -3.94 4.07
CA ASN A 120 -24.49 -3.90 2.70
C ASN A 120 -25.35 -3.07 1.74
N LEU A 121 -26.66 -3.09 1.96
CA LEU A 121 -27.62 -2.35 1.14
C LEU A 121 -27.71 -0.88 1.57
N GLU A 122 -27.65 -0.65 2.88
CA GLU A 122 -27.66 0.71 3.45
C GLU A 122 -26.47 1.51 2.94
N PHE A 123 -25.30 0.90 2.71
CA PHE A 123 -24.13 1.62 2.17
C PHE A 123 -24.24 2.01 0.68
N ILE A 124 -24.75 1.13 -0.20
CA ILE A 124 -25.04 1.50 -1.60
C ILE A 124 -26.13 2.57 -1.62
N LEU A 125 -27.16 2.41 -0.80
CA LEU A 125 -28.27 3.35 -0.68
C LEU A 125 -27.83 4.69 -0.08
N GLN A 126 -26.90 4.70 0.87
CA GLN A 126 -26.34 5.90 1.50
C GLN A 126 -25.38 6.59 0.53
N SER A 127 -24.56 5.83 -0.21
CA SER A 127 -23.75 6.36 -1.30
C SER A 127 -24.62 6.98 -2.39
N ILE A 128 -25.73 6.34 -2.77
CA ILE A 128 -26.66 6.86 -3.78
C ILE A 128 -27.50 8.03 -3.20
N GLN A 129 -27.94 7.97 -1.94
CA GLN A 129 -28.70 9.03 -1.24
C GLN A 129 -27.84 10.27 -1.04
N GLU A 130 -26.61 10.16 -0.54
CA GLU A 130 -25.67 11.28 -0.40
C GLU A 130 -25.39 11.94 -1.75
N LEU A 131 -25.34 11.15 -2.84
CA LEU A 131 -25.17 11.66 -4.21
C LEU A 131 -26.43 12.28 -4.81
N MET A 132 -27.62 11.92 -4.32
CA MET A 132 -28.92 12.48 -4.73
C MET A 132 -29.30 13.73 -3.92
N GLU A 133 -28.86 13.85 -2.65
CA GLU A 133 -29.15 14.98 -1.78
C GLU A 133 -28.30 16.23 -2.05
N ASP A 134 -27.11 16.08 -2.63
CA ASP A 134 -26.19 17.20 -2.97
C ASP A 134 -26.56 17.90 -4.30
N GLN A 135 -27.64 17.48 -4.96
CA GLN A 135 -28.11 18.05 -6.23
C GLN A 135 -29.38 18.89 -6.01
N GLY A 136 -29.25 20.21 -6.12
CA GLY A 136 -30.39 21.12 -6.22
C GLY A 136 -31.23 20.90 -7.49
N ASP A 137 -31.95 21.93 -7.95
CA ASP A 137 -32.93 21.88 -9.07
C ASP A 137 -32.44 21.27 -10.41
N ASP A 138 -31.14 20.98 -10.58
CA ASP A 138 -30.57 20.25 -11.71
C ASP A 138 -30.30 18.78 -11.35
N ASN A 139 -31.37 18.07 -10.95
CA ASN A 139 -31.35 16.62 -10.79
C ASN A 139 -31.45 15.95 -12.19
N PRO A 140 -30.38 15.32 -12.72
CA PRO A 140 -30.41 14.64 -14.01
C PRO A 140 -31.20 13.31 -13.94
N PHE A 141 -31.70 12.93 -12.77
CA PHE A 141 -32.28 11.62 -12.48
C PHE A 141 -33.81 11.53 -12.57
N GLY A 142 -34.53 12.65 -12.72
CA GLY A 142 -36.01 12.64 -12.75
C GLY A 142 -36.64 12.00 -11.50
N GLU A 143 -37.96 11.76 -11.52
CA GLU A 143 -38.73 11.12 -10.42
C GLU A 143 -38.47 9.61 -10.28
N ALA A 144 -37.22 9.14 -10.33
CA ALA A 144 -36.93 7.77 -9.91
C ALA A 144 -37.22 7.69 -8.40
N ASN A 145 -38.32 7.01 -8.04
CA ASN A 145 -38.82 6.99 -6.68
C ASN A 145 -37.83 6.20 -5.80
N GLN A 146 -37.40 6.79 -4.68
CA GLN A 146 -36.44 6.19 -3.74
C GLN A 146 -36.82 4.75 -3.36
N ASN A 147 -38.12 4.45 -3.35
CA ASN A 147 -38.68 3.13 -3.04
C ASN A 147 -38.46 2.09 -4.17
N GLU A 148 -38.45 2.47 -5.45
CA GLU A 148 -38.18 1.54 -6.57
C GLU A 148 -36.70 1.16 -6.63
N LEU A 149 -35.82 2.09 -6.26
CA LEU A 149 -34.38 1.88 -6.09
C LEU A 149 -34.09 0.88 -4.97
N PHE A 150 -34.75 1.09 -3.82
CA PHE A 150 -34.70 0.23 -2.65
C PHE A 150 -35.23 -1.18 -2.97
N GLU A 151 -36.40 -1.30 -3.59
CA GLU A 151 -36.99 -2.59 -3.95
C GLU A 151 -36.18 -3.39 -4.99
N SER A 152 -35.46 -2.74 -5.92
CA SER A 152 -34.64 -3.49 -6.90
C SER A 152 -33.35 -4.08 -6.31
N LEU A 153 -32.75 -3.40 -5.33
CA LEU A 153 -31.51 -3.85 -4.65
C LEU A 153 -31.80 -4.86 -3.53
N VAL A 154 -32.84 -4.62 -2.70
CA VAL A 154 -33.21 -5.52 -1.58
C VAL A 154 -33.59 -6.91 -2.11
N ASN A 155 -34.36 -6.96 -3.20
CA ASN A 155 -34.82 -8.22 -3.79
C ASN A 155 -33.70 -9.02 -4.49
N TYR A 156 -32.53 -8.42 -4.76
CA TYR A 156 -31.42 -9.13 -5.39
C TYR A 156 -30.52 -9.84 -4.35
N ASP A 157 -30.29 -9.20 -3.20
CA ASP A 157 -29.31 -9.65 -2.21
C ASP A 157 -29.84 -10.73 -1.24
N GLN A 158 -31.15 -10.73 -0.94
CA GLN A 158 -31.75 -11.75 -0.05
C GLN A 158 -31.74 -13.18 -0.63
N GLU A 159 -31.52 -13.35 -1.93
CA GLU A 159 -31.57 -14.67 -2.58
C GLU A 159 -30.26 -15.10 -3.29
N ASN A 160 -29.27 -14.23 -3.51
CA ASN A 160 -28.04 -14.59 -4.25
C ASN A 160 -26.79 -13.80 -3.83
N MET A 161 -25.91 -14.42 -3.02
CA MET A 161 -24.48 -14.06 -3.03
C MET A 161 -23.98 -14.05 -4.47
N MET A 162 -23.38 -12.95 -4.94
CA MET A 162 -22.81 -12.92 -6.30
C MET A 162 -21.79 -14.06 -6.45
N PRO A 163 -21.97 -14.96 -7.44
CA PRO A 163 -21.08 -16.09 -7.61
C PRO A 163 -19.71 -15.64 -8.15
N ASP A 164 -18.71 -16.49 -7.96
CA ASP A 164 -17.44 -16.37 -8.66
C ASP A 164 -17.66 -16.28 -10.18
N VAL A 165 -16.77 -15.56 -10.87
CA VAL A 165 -16.87 -15.32 -12.31
C VAL A 165 -15.70 -15.98 -13.03
N SER A 166 -16.02 -16.83 -14.01
CA SER A 166 -15.02 -17.48 -14.86
C SER A 166 -14.85 -16.78 -16.22
N VAL A 167 -13.79 -17.12 -16.95
CA VAL A 167 -13.64 -16.67 -18.37
C VAL A 167 -14.86 -17.03 -19.21
N ALA A 168 -15.48 -18.19 -18.96
CA ALA A 168 -16.66 -18.62 -19.72
C ALA A 168 -17.88 -17.73 -19.45
N ASP A 169 -18.04 -17.23 -18.23
CA ASP A 169 -19.08 -16.28 -17.86
C ASP A 169 -18.89 -14.93 -18.55
N VAL A 170 -17.67 -14.40 -18.56
CA VAL A 170 -17.34 -13.14 -19.25
C VAL A 170 -17.53 -13.30 -20.77
N ALA A 171 -17.14 -14.43 -21.34
CA ALA A 171 -17.39 -14.74 -22.75
C ALA A 171 -18.90 -14.85 -23.07
N ALA A 172 -19.74 -15.18 -22.09
CA ALA A 172 -21.19 -15.17 -22.19
C ALA A 172 -21.82 -13.78 -21.97
N GLY A 173 -21.00 -12.75 -21.74
CA GLY A 173 -21.44 -11.36 -21.58
C GLY A 173 -21.65 -10.92 -20.12
N LYS A 174 -21.25 -11.73 -19.12
CA LYS A 174 -21.25 -11.26 -17.73
C LYS A 174 -20.11 -10.28 -17.49
N ASP A 175 -20.33 -9.33 -16.58
CA ASP A 175 -19.28 -8.46 -16.07
C ASP A 175 -18.23 -9.30 -15.31
N MET A 176 -16.94 -8.94 -15.41
CA MET A 176 -15.84 -9.70 -14.79
C MET A 176 -15.87 -9.69 -13.26
N GLN A 177 -16.50 -8.69 -12.65
CA GLN A 177 -16.76 -8.64 -11.21
C GLN A 177 -18.10 -9.28 -10.83
N GLY A 178 -18.88 -9.71 -11.83
CA GLY A 178 -20.19 -10.35 -11.65
C GLY A 178 -21.32 -9.34 -11.50
N ILE A 179 -21.05 -8.05 -11.66
CA ILE A 179 -22.03 -6.98 -11.43
C ILE A 179 -23.18 -7.09 -12.44
N PRO A 180 -24.43 -7.25 -11.98
CA PRO A 180 -25.58 -7.47 -12.85
C PRO A 180 -26.11 -6.12 -13.38
N TRP A 181 -25.34 -5.45 -14.23
CA TRP A 181 -25.68 -4.12 -14.76
C TRP A 181 -27.05 -4.04 -15.43
N ASP A 182 -27.57 -5.17 -15.94
CA ASP A 182 -28.90 -5.28 -16.55
C ASP A 182 -30.05 -5.24 -15.53
N LYS A 183 -29.75 -5.52 -14.26
CA LYS A 183 -30.71 -5.49 -13.14
C LYS A 183 -30.59 -4.22 -12.29
N MET A 184 -29.51 -3.46 -12.45
CA MET A 184 -29.29 -2.21 -11.75
C MET A 184 -30.05 -1.07 -12.41
N LEU A 185 -30.34 -0.01 -11.64
CA LEU A 185 -30.99 1.19 -12.15
C LEU A 185 -30.17 1.88 -13.25
N PHE A 186 -28.84 1.82 -13.11
CA PHE A 186 -27.89 2.42 -14.05
C PHE A 186 -27.08 1.31 -14.72
N GLY A 187 -26.93 1.41 -16.03
CA GLY A 187 -25.97 0.58 -16.75
C GLY A 187 -24.53 0.94 -16.37
N ARG A 188 -23.58 0.04 -16.63
CA ARG A 188 -22.14 0.19 -16.30
C ARG A 188 -21.58 1.57 -16.63
N ASP A 189 -21.80 2.04 -17.85
CA ASP A 189 -21.22 3.30 -18.33
C ASP A 189 -21.84 4.52 -17.63
N GLN A 190 -23.15 4.48 -17.39
CA GLN A 190 -23.84 5.55 -16.65
C GLN A 190 -23.35 5.62 -15.20
N TYR A 191 -23.17 4.47 -14.55
CA TYR A 191 -22.64 4.40 -13.20
C TYR A 191 -21.18 4.88 -13.13
N ARG A 192 -20.35 4.51 -14.12
CA ARG A 192 -18.98 5.01 -14.28
C ARG A 192 -18.93 6.53 -14.44
N ASP A 193 -19.75 7.10 -15.34
CA ASP A 193 -19.81 8.55 -15.58
C ASP A 193 -20.25 9.30 -14.33
N MET A 194 -21.25 8.77 -13.62
CA MET A 194 -21.69 9.31 -12.34
C MET A 194 -20.55 9.32 -11.31
N LYS A 195 -19.85 8.19 -11.15
CA LYS A 195 -18.75 8.09 -10.19
C LYS A 195 -17.60 9.03 -10.54
N MET A 196 -17.24 9.15 -11.82
CA MET A 196 -16.21 10.09 -12.28
C MET A 196 -16.57 11.55 -12.01
N LYS A 197 -17.84 11.93 -12.14
CA LYS A 197 -18.30 13.30 -11.87
C LYS A 197 -18.29 13.65 -10.37
N ASN A 198 -18.57 12.67 -9.52
CA ASN A 198 -18.84 12.90 -8.10
C ASN A 198 -17.66 12.56 -7.18
N TYR A 199 -16.66 11.83 -7.68
CA TYR A 199 -15.51 11.44 -6.86
C TYR A 199 -14.65 12.64 -6.46
N ARG A 200 -14.43 12.77 -5.15
CA ARG A 200 -13.60 13.81 -4.56
C ARG A 200 -12.29 13.22 -4.08
N ASN A 201 -11.18 13.75 -4.59
CA ASN A 201 -9.85 13.36 -4.14
C ASN A 201 -9.54 14.00 -2.79
N TYR A 202 -8.94 13.21 -1.91
CA TYR A 202 -8.34 13.73 -0.69
C TYR A 202 -7.06 14.52 -1.03
N GLN A 203 -6.98 15.75 -0.53
CA GLN A 203 -5.86 16.71 -0.57
C GLN A 203 -5.03 16.71 0.72
N ASN A 204 -3.74 16.34 0.78
CA ASN A 204 -2.96 16.71 1.99
C ASN A 204 -2.37 18.11 1.82
N LEU A 205 -1.92 18.43 0.61
CA LEU A 205 -1.44 19.76 0.23
C LEU A 205 -2.38 20.41 -0.78
N SER A 206 -2.42 21.74 -0.78
CA SER A 206 -3.28 22.49 -1.72
C SER A 206 -2.53 22.72 -3.04
N TYR A 207 -3.01 22.10 -4.11
CA TYR A 207 -2.57 22.32 -5.49
C TYR A 207 -3.73 22.07 -6.46
N ALA A 208 -3.67 22.64 -7.67
CA ALA A 208 -4.63 22.31 -8.71
C ALA A 208 -4.25 20.95 -9.30
N ARG A 209 -5.20 20.03 -9.42
CA ARG A 209 -4.92 18.69 -9.98
C ARG A 209 -4.39 18.80 -11.42
N GLU A 210 -4.87 19.79 -12.15
CA GLU A 210 -4.45 20.09 -13.51
C GLU A 210 -2.93 20.30 -13.59
N ASP A 211 -2.33 20.98 -12.61
CA ASP A 211 -0.89 21.23 -12.56
C ASP A 211 -0.08 19.93 -12.53
N ALA A 212 -0.55 18.93 -11.75
CA ALA A 212 0.10 17.61 -11.70
C ALA A 212 -0.04 16.85 -13.02
N LEU A 213 -1.16 17.04 -13.72
CA LEU A 213 -1.47 16.37 -14.98
C LEU A 213 -0.79 17.00 -16.20
N GLU A 214 -0.39 18.27 -16.14
CA GLU A 214 0.31 18.95 -17.23
C GLU A 214 1.66 18.31 -17.57
N GLU A 215 2.36 17.77 -16.56
CA GLU A 215 3.63 17.06 -16.76
C GLU A 215 3.46 15.62 -17.25
N CYS A 216 2.24 15.10 -17.26
CA CYS A 216 2.00 13.70 -17.56
C CYS A 216 2.34 13.36 -19.01
N LYS A 217 3.09 12.26 -19.16
CA LYS A 217 3.39 11.65 -20.45
C LYS A 217 2.08 11.25 -21.12
N GLN A 218 1.98 11.49 -22.43
CA GLN A 218 0.91 10.95 -23.25
C GLN A 218 1.14 9.45 -23.46
N VAL A 219 0.10 8.64 -23.18
CA VAL A 219 0.17 7.17 -23.19
C VAL A 219 -0.94 6.59 -24.07
N GLU A 220 -0.58 5.63 -24.93
CA GLU A 220 -1.53 4.83 -25.71
C GLU A 220 -2.16 3.74 -24.82
N LYS A 221 -3.47 3.82 -24.55
CA LYS A 221 -4.16 2.98 -23.55
C LYS A 221 -4.70 1.63 -24.05
N ASP A 222 -4.66 1.39 -25.36
CA ASP A 222 -5.31 0.23 -26.00
C ASP A 222 -4.38 -0.99 -26.15
N SER A 223 -3.44 -1.16 -25.22
CA SER A 223 -2.43 -2.23 -25.26
C SER A 223 -2.66 -3.28 -24.17
N PRO A 224 -3.57 -4.26 -24.35
CA PRO A 224 -3.85 -5.29 -23.35
C PRO A 224 -2.65 -6.23 -23.12
N TYR A 225 -2.19 -6.31 -21.87
CA TYR A 225 -1.04 -7.13 -21.45
C TYR A 225 -1.41 -8.35 -20.61
N TYR A 226 -2.54 -8.28 -19.90
CA TYR A 226 -3.04 -9.35 -19.04
C TYR A 226 -4.53 -9.53 -19.32
N ASP A 227 -4.98 -10.76 -19.45
CA ASP A 227 -6.37 -11.12 -19.71
C ASP A 227 -7.05 -11.59 -18.44
N PHE A 228 -8.32 -11.22 -18.25
CA PHE A 228 -9.12 -11.73 -17.14
C PHE A 228 -9.10 -13.27 -17.13
N HIS A 229 -8.88 -13.85 -15.95
CA HIS A 229 -8.88 -15.30 -15.75
C HIS A 229 -10.04 -15.74 -14.83
N TYR A 230 -10.13 -15.14 -13.65
CA TYR A 230 -11.08 -15.56 -12.63
C TYR A 230 -11.33 -14.44 -11.63
N ASN A 231 -12.55 -14.32 -11.12
CA ASN A 231 -12.83 -13.51 -9.94
C ASN A 231 -13.45 -14.40 -8.86
N THR A 232 -12.83 -14.46 -7.69
CA THR A 232 -13.39 -15.17 -6.55
C THR A 232 -13.91 -14.23 -5.47
N ARG A 233 -15.04 -14.61 -4.90
CA ARG A 233 -15.64 -14.01 -3.72
C ARG A 233 -15.28 -14.75 -2.44
N ARG A 234 -14.48 -15.82 -2.51
CA ARG A 234 -14.00 -16.57 -1.34
C ARG A 234 -12.77 -15.95 -0.69
N ALA A 235 -12.03 -15.15 -1.45
CA ALA A 235 -11.00 -14.26 -0.94
C ALA A 235 -11.51 -12.83 -1.12
N ARG A 236 -11.95 -12.19 -0.04
CA ARG A 236 -12.46 -10.81 -0.05
C ARG A 236 -11.51 -9.92 0.74
N PRO A 237 -10.54 -9.28 0.09
CA PRO A 237 -9.62 -8.42 0.81
C PRO A 237 -10.37 -7.32 1.57
N SER A 238 -9.96 -7.01 2.79
CA SER A 238 -10.47 -5.89 3.58
C SER A 238 -9.34 -4.90 3.85
N ILE A 239 -9.63 -3.60 3.79
CA ILE A 239 -8.71 -2.54 4.17
C ILE A 239 -9.17 -1.90 5.48
N ILE A 240 -8.22 -1.47 6.31
CA ILE A 240 -8.51 -0.72 7.55
C ILE A 240 -8.03 0.72 7.42
N HIS A 241 -6.89 0.92 6.75
CA HIS A 241 -6.31 2.24 6.56
C HIS A 241 -6.59 2.76 5.15
N PHE A 242 -7.30 3.89 5.05
CA PHE A 242 -7.75 4.45 3.78
C PHE A 242 -6.62 4.84 2.80
N GLN A 243 -5.36 4.92 3.24
CA GLN A 243 -4.20 5.22 2.37
C GLN A 243 -3.31 4.02 2.01
N LEU A 244 -3.29 2.93 2.78
CA LEU A 244 -2.30 1.85 2.64
C LEU A 244 -2.88 0.68 1.84
N ARG A 245 -2.11 0.13 0.88
CA ARG A 245 -2.58 -0.83 -0.15
C ARG A 245 -1.66 -2.04 -0.38
N ASN A 246 -0.92 -2.46 0.64
CA ASN A 246 -0.01 -3.62 0.56
C ASN A 246 -0.62 -4.87 1.23
N LEU A 247 -1.82 -5.28 0.80
CA LEU A 247 -2.58 -6.37 1.43
C LEU A 247 -2.86 -7.57 0.49
N VAL A 248 -2.23 -7.60 -0.69
CA VAL A 248 -2.32 -8.71 -1.65
C VAL A 248 -0.90 -9.11 -2.03
N TRP A 249 -0.57 -10.40 -1.92
CA TRP A 249 0.78 -10.87 -2.20
C TRP A 249 0.80 -12.25 -2.85
N ALA A 250 1.35 -12.38 -4.06
CA ALA A 250 1.54 -13.65 -4.74
C ALA A 250 2.97 -14.17 -4.51
N THR A 251 3.11 -15.43 -4.11
CA THR A 251 4.43 -16.09 -3.96
C THR A 251 4.71 -17.13 -5.05
N THR A 252 3.66 -17.56 -5.74
CA THR A 252 3.73 -18.35 -6.97
C THR A 252 2.66 -17.83 -7.92
N LYS A 253 2.51 -18.46 -9.10
CA LYS A 253 1.35 -18.20 -9.95
C LYS A 253 0.02 -18.50 -9.25
N HIS A 254 0.01 -19.45 -8.31
CA HIS A 254 -1.21 -20.01 -7.73
C HIS A 254 -1.41 -19.72 -6.25
N ASP A 255 -0.38 -19.25 -5.54
CA ASP A 255 -0.41 -19.01 -4.11
C ASP A 255 -0.44 -17.51 -3.82
N VAL A 256 -1.58 -17.05 -3.29
CA VAL A 256 -1.83 -15.63 -3.00
C VAL A 256 -2.25 -15.46 -1.55
N TYR A 257 -1.74 -14.42 -0.91
CA TYR A 257 -2.07 -14.06 0.46
C TYR A 257 -2.87 -12.77 0.47
N THR A 258 -3.96 -12.76 1.24
CA THR A 258 -4.85 -11.61 1.39
C THR A 258 -5.27 -11.39 2.83
N MET A 259 -5.62 -10.16 3.20
CA MET A 259 -6.26 -9.86 4.49
C MET A 259 -7.77 -9.84 4.33
N HIS A 260 -8.52 -10.60 5.11
CA HIS A 260 -9.99 -10.57 5.15
C HIS A 260 -10.45 -10.58 6.61
N ASN A 261 -11.17 -9.55 7.06
CA ASN A 261 -11.71 -9.43 8.42
C ASN A 261 -10.68 -9.79 9.51
N GLN A 262 -9.54 -9.11 9.50
CA GLN A 262 -8.40 -9.33 10.42
C GLN A 262 -7.70 -10.69 10.31
N SER A 263 -8.12 -11.55 9.40
CA SER A 263 -7.46 -12.81 9.14
C SER A 263 -6.58 -12.75 7.90
N VAL A 264 -5.34 -13.19 8.03
CA VAL A 264 -4.50 -13.50 6.88
C VAL A 264 -4.96 -14.81 6.29
N THR A 265 -5.31 -14.79 5.02
CA THR A 265 -5.76 -15.95 4.26
C THR A 265 -4.78 -16.26 3.14
N HIS A 266 -4.55 -17.55 2.90
CA HIS A 266 -3.89 -18.06 1.71
C HIS A 266 -4.95 -18.62 0.76
N TRP A 267 -4.97 -18.09 -0.46
CA TRP A 267 -5.77 -18.55 -1.57
C TRP A 267 -4.89 -19.36 -2.53
N SER A 268 -5.29 -20.62 -2.77
CA SER A 268 -4.79 -21.44 -3.88
C SER A 268 -5.70 -21.22 -5.09
N SER A 269 -5.21 -20.56 -6.14
CA SER A 269 -5.98 -20.40 -7.40
C SER A 269 -6.12 -21.71 -8.16
N LEU A 270 -5.21 -22.66 -7.93
CA LEU A 270 -5.25 -23.99 -8.54
C LEU A 270 -6.38 -24.84 -7.96
N ASP A 271 -6.50 -24.88 -6.63
CA ASP A 271 -7.47 -25.71 -5.93
C ASP A 271 -8.77 -24.97 -5.59
N GLN A 272 -8.75 -23.63 -5.70
CA GLN A 272 -9.83 -22.72 -5.31
C GLN A 272 -10.22 -22.84 -3.84
N ILE A 273 -9.21 -23.02 -2.99
CA ILE A 273 -9.33 -23.17 -1.54
C ILE A 273 -8.71 -21.93 -0.88
N SER A 274 -9.44 -21.39 0.09
CA SER A 274 -8.95 -20.36 1.00
C SER A 274 -8.66 -21.00 2.36
N THR A 275 -7.48 -20.74 2.92
CA THR A 275 -7.04 -21.26 4.23
C THR A 275 -6.61 -20.09 5.11
N GLU A 276 -7.18 -19.99 6.31
CA GLU A 276 -6.73 -19.01 7.30
C GLU A 276 -5.36 -19.40 7.87
N LEU A 277 -4.45 -18.44 8.00
CA LEU A 277 -3.09 -18.63 8.51
C LEU A 277 -2.88 -18.02 9.90
N ILE A 278 -3.46 -16.85 10.12
CA ILE A 278 -3.36 -16.04 11.34
C ILE A 278 -4.67 -15.27 11.45
N ASN A 279 -5.39 -15.44 12.56
CA ASN A 279 -6.43 -14.52 12.99
C ASN A 279 -5.77 -13.45 13.88
N ALA A 280 -5.84 -12.18 13.49
CA ALA A 280 -5.18 -11.09 14.20
C ALA A 280 -6.00 -10.57 15.41
N ASP A 281 -7.26 -10.98 15.56
CA ASP A 281 -8.05 -10.69 16.77
C ASP A 281 -7.63 -11.56 17.96
N ASP A 282 -7.09 -12.75 17.69
CA ASP A 282 -6.60 -13.65 18.71
C ASP A 282 -5.41 -13.08 19.49
N CYS A 283 -5.21 -13.59 20.71
CA CYS A 283 -3.96 -13.37 21.43
C CYS A 283 -2.83 -14.19 20.80
N ILE A 284 -2.01 -13.53 20.01
CA ILE A 284 -0.85 -14.11 19.36
C ILE A 284 0.29 -14.19 20.37
N VAL A 285 0.67 -15.43 20.71
CA VAL A 285 1.82 -15.72 21.57
C VAL A 285 2.96 -16.26 20.70
N PRO A 286 4.09 -15.53 20.56
CA PRO A 286 5.18 -15.96 19.70
C PRO A 286 5.94 -17.13 20.31
N LYS A 287 6.45 -18.02 19.45
CA LYS A 287 7.29 -19.16 19.87
C LYS A 287 8.64 -18.73 20.40
N GLN A 288 9.27 -17.75 19.75
CA GLN A 288 10.57 -17.24 20.15
C GLN A 288 10.44 -16.42 21.44
N ARG A 289 11.38 -16.64 22.38
CA ARG A 289 11.48 -15.84 23.61
C ARG A 289 12.77 -15.02 23.59
N GLY A 290 12.70 -13.76 24.04
CA GLY A 290 13.83 -12.82 23.97
C GLY A 290 13.77 -11.92 22.74
N HIS A 291 14.82 -11.12 22.51
CA HIS A 291 14.95 -10.22 21.35
C HIS A 291 13.79 -9.22 21.17
N GLY A 292 13.17 -8.80 22.28
CA GLY A 292 12.00 -7.91 22.26
C GLY A 292 10.70 -8.57 21.83
N SER A 293 10.67 -9.91 21.72
CA SER A 293 9.45 -10.63 21.38
C SER A 293 8.43 -10.56 22.53
N GLN A 294 7.19 -10.27 22.18
CA GLN A 294 6.06 -10.11 23.09
C GLN A 294 4.75 -10.52 22.42
N SER A 295 3.78 -10.94 23.22
CA SER A 295 2.44 -11.23 22.72
C SER A 295 1.73 -9.97 22.26
N VAL A 296 0.93 -10.10 21.22
CA VAL A 296 0.05 -9.04 20.68
C VAL A 296 -1.36 -9.61 20.52
N ALA A 297 -2.38 -8.76 20.49
CA ALA A 297 -3.78 -9.17 20.33
C ALA A 297 -4.58 -8.03 19.70
N MET A 298 -5.73 -8.34 19.09
CA MET A 298 -6.62 -7.35 18.46
C MET A 298 -5.86 -6.46 17.45
N VAL A 299 -4.97 -7.07 16.67
CA VAL A 299 -4.08 -6.35 15.77
C VAL A 299 -4.81 -5.99 14.50
N GLN A 300 -5.04 -4.69 14.31
CA GLN A 300 -5.57 -4.15 13.06
C GLN A 300 -4.45 -4.12 12.01
N VAL A 301 -4.45 -5.08 11.09
CA VAL A 301 -3.39 -5.21 10.08
C VAL A 301 -3.48 -4.11 9.02
N THR A 302 -2.39 -3.41 8.79
CA THR A 302 -2.31 -2.27 7.86
C THR A 302 -1.44 -2.56 6.63
N THR A 303 -0.54 -3.54 6.71
CA THR A 303 0.39 -3.88 5.63
C THR A 303 0.91 -5.30 5.80
N MET A 304 1.31 -5.93 4.69
CA MET A 304 1.82 -7.29 4.66
C MET A 304 2.94 -7.43 3.62
N THR A 305 3.90 -8.31 3.90
CA THR A 305 4.88 -8.78 2.92
C THR A 305 5.15 -10.28 3.09
N VAL A 306 5.39 -10.99 1.99
CA VAL A 306 5.71 -12.42 1.99
C VAL A 306 6.93 -12.69 1.12
N ASP A 307 8.01 -13.20 1.69
CA ASP A 307 9.20 -13.57 0.91
C ASP A 307 9.86 -14.83 1.47
N SER A 308 10.15 -15.78 0.58
CA SER A 308 10.99 -16.96 0.86
C SER A 308 10.65 -17.62 2.20
N ASN A 309 9.39 -18.08 2.33
CA ASN A 309 8.81 -18.74 3.51
C ASN A 309 8.52 -17.84 4.73
N LEU A 310 8.71 -16.52 4.65
CA LEU A 310 8.39 -15.60 5.74
C LEU A 310 7.21 -14.70 5.38
N LEU A 311 6.13 -14.78 6.15
CA LEU A 311 5.02 -13.84 6.17
C LEU A 311 5.26 -12.83 7.31
N VAL A 312 5.17 -11.53 7.00
CA VAL A 312 5.25 -10.45 8.00
C VAL A 312 4.04 -9.54 7.85
N LEU A 313 3.39 -9.25 8.98
CA LEU A 313 2.29 -8.30 9.09
C LEU A 313 2.72 -7.08 9.90
N GLY A 314 2.21 -5.92 9.51
CA GLY A 314 2.33 -4.67 10.26
C GLY A 314 0.96 -4.24 10.79
N GLY A 315 0.91 -3.80 12.05
CA GLY A 315 -0.32 -3.36 12.71
C GLY A 315 -0.43 -1.85 12.89
N PHE A 316 -1.66 -1.41 13.16
CA PHE A 316 -2.03 -0.01 13.34
C PHE A 316 -1.35 0.68 14.55
N GLN A 317 -0.98 -0.05 15.60
CA GLN A 317 -0.27 0.53 16.77
C GLN A 317 1.23 0.19 16.76
N GLY A 318 1.80 -0.08 15.57
CA GLY A 318 3.21 -0.41 15.42
C GLY A 318 3.53 -1.88 15.70
N GLU A 319 2.56 -2.78 15.62
CA GLU A 319 2.82 -4.21 15.74
C GLU A 319 3.57 -4.77 14.54
N LEU A 320 4.40 -5.77 14.80
CA LEU A 320 4.96 -6.69 13.81
C LEU A 320 4.60 -8.12 14.21
N ILE A 321 4.11 -8.91 13.25
CA ILE A 321 3.83 -10.35 13.42
C ILE A 321 4.57 -11.09 12.31
N CYS A 322 5.42 -12.05 12.66
CA CYS A 322 6.23 -12.83 11.74
C CYS A 322 5.87 -14.31 11.86
N LYS A 323 5.48 -14.94 10.76
CA LYS A 323 5.20 -16.37 10.67
C LYS A 323 6.03 -16.99 9.56
N ARG A 324 6.65 -18.13 9.85
CA ARG A 324 7.20 -18.99 8.80
C ARG A 324 6.06 -19.85 8.26
N LEU A 325 5.88 -19.91 6.94
CA LEU A 325 4.71 -20.55 6.33
C LEU A 325 4.69 -22.07 6.56
N ASP A 326 5.87 -22.68 6.74
CA ASP A 326 6.05 -24.09 7.11
C ASP A 326 5.93 -24.38 8.62
N ASP A 327 5.78 -23.35 9.45
CA ASP A 327 5.66 -23.49 10.90
C ASP A 327 4.20 -23.38 11.36
N ASP A 328 3.84 -24.10 12.42
CA ASP A 328 2.45 -24.19 12.93
C ASP A 328 1.98 -22.95 13.70
N GLY A 329 2.85 -21.97 13.94
CA GLY A 329 2.52 -20.77 14.72
C GLY A 329 3.34 -19.54 14.33
N VAL A 330 3.12 -18.45 15.05
CA VAL A 330 3.88 -17.20 14.90
C VAL A 330 5.26 -17.37 15.53
N VAL A 331 6.31 -17.09 14.76
CA VAL A 331 7.69 -17.23 15.24
C VAL A 331 8.10 -16.06 16.11
N PHE A 332 7.69 -14.85 15.73
CA PHE A 332 8.02 -13.62 16.42
C PHE A 332 6.86 -12.63 16.30
N SER A 333 6.57 -11.94 17.39
CA SER A 333 5.72 -10.76 17.37
C SER A 333 6.27 -9.71 18.33
N THR A 334 6.01 -8.44 18.03
CA THR A 334 6.33 -7.33 18.92
C THR A 334 5.51 -6.09 18.59
N ARG A 335 5.53 -5.10 19.49
CA ARG A 335 5.20 -3.71 19.21
C ARG A 335 6.50 -2.90 19.16
N VAL A 336 6.75 -2.19 18.07
CA VAL A 336 8.07 -1.57 17.80
C VAL A 336 8.32 -0.25 18.53
N THR A 337 7.28 0.32 19.15
CA THR A 337 7.32 1.58 19.90
C THR A 337 6.06 1.71 20.75
N ASP A 338 6.10 2.56 21.78
CA ASP A 338 4.94 2.87 22.64
C ASP A 338 4.18 4.12 22.15
N ASP A 339 4.55 4.68 21.00
CA ASP A 339 3.82 5.80 20.39
C ASP A 339 2.44 5.34 19.89
N GLU A 340 1.38 6.03 20.35
CA GLU A 340 -0.01 5.71 20.03
C GLU A 340 -0.33 5.84 18.52
N ASN A 341 0.49 6.58 17.77
CA ASN A 341 0.31 6.81 16.34
C ASN A 341 1.39 6.12 15.49
N ALA A 342 1.90 4.97 15.93
CA ALA A 342 3.02 4.28 15.28
C ALA A 342 2.66 3.30 14.17
N ILE A 343 1.59 3.55 13.42
CA ILE A 343 1.09 2.68 12.34
C ILE A 343 2.25 2.14 11.51
N THR A 344 2.30 0.82 11.34
CA THR A 344 3.26 0.19 10.43
C THR A 344 2.74 0.40 9.01
N ASN A 345 3.30 1.38 8.32
CA ASN A 345 2.81 1.83 7.01
C ASN A 345 3.30 0.93 5.88
N SER A 346 4.56 0.50 5.93
CA SER A 346 5.15 -0.35 4.89
C SER A 346 6.17 -1.33 5.46
N LEU A 347 6.26 -2.49 4.83
CA LEU A 347 7.21 -3.56 5.14
C LEU A 347 7.92 -4.00 3.87
N GLU A 348 9.23 -4.20 3.96
CA GLU A 348 10.03 -4.70 2.86
C GLU A 348 11.04 -5.73 3.38
N ILE A 349 10.99 -6.94 2.82
CA ILE A 349 12.04 -7.95 3.04
C ILE A 349 13.06 -7.82 1.91
N TYR A 350 14.34 -7.71 2.27
CA TYR A 350 15.41 -7.54 1.29
C TYR A 350 16.69 -8.26 1.68
N GLN A 351 17.59 -8.44 0.71
CA GLN A 351 18.94 -8.93 0.95
C GLN A 351 19.92 -7.75 0.99
N ASP A 352 20.68 -7.63 2.07
CA ASP A 352 21.72 -6.62 2.19
C ASP A 352 22.92 -6.93 1.26
N PRO A 353 23.83 -5.96 1.00
CA PRO A 353 24.97 -6.18 0.12
C PRO A 353 25.93 -7.29 0.57
N ASN A 354 25.84 -7.77 1.81
CA ASN A 354 26.62 -8.89 2.35
C ASN A 354 25.90 -10.23 2.18
N GLY A 355 24.69 -10.24 1.64
CA GLY A 355 23.88 -11.43 1.41
C GLY A 355 22.95 -11.80 2.57
N SER A 356 22.88 -11.01 3.64
CA SER A 356 21.98 -11.30 4.76
C SER A 356 20.58 -10.77 4.50
N ARG A 357 19.55 -11.54 4.86
CA ARG A 357 18.16 -11.10 4.77
C ARG A 357 17.80 -10.16 5.93
N ARG A 358 17.06 -9.11 5.63
CA ARG A 358 16.63 -8.05 6.54
C ARG A 358 15.16 -7.72 6.31
N LEU A 359 14.52 -7.23 7.36
CA LEU A 359 13.18 -6.65 7.32
C LEU A 359 13.29 -5.15 7.60
N ALA A 360 12.81 -4.31 6.68
CA ALA A 360 12.60 -2.89 6.93
C ALA A 360 11.13 -2.63 7.25
N ALA A 361 10.86 -1.93 8.34
CA ALA A 361 9.54 -1.43 8.71
C ALA A 361 9.54 0.10 8.70
N ALA A 362 8.68 0.70 7.90
CA ALA A 362 8.38 2.12 7.93
C ALA A 362 7.16 2.38 8.80
N ASN A 363 7.29 3.30 9.74
CA ASN A 363 6.26 3.61 10.70
C ASN A 363 5.87 5.10 10.65
N ASN A 364 4.64 5.35 11.06
CA ASN A 364 4.06 6.67 11.12
C ASN A 364 4.69 7.56 12.22
N ASP A 365 5.45 6.97 13.15
CA ASP A 365 6.30 7.66 14.14
C ASP A 365 7.59 8.25 13.54
N SER A 366 7.55 8.61 12.26
CA SER A 366 8.64 9.18 11.49
C SER A 366 9.90 8.31 11.42
N SER A 367 9.77 7.00 11.58
CA SER A 367 10.94 6.11 11.70
C SER A 367 10.95 4.97 10.69
N ILE A 368 12.17 4.54 10.35
CA ILE A 368 12.44 3.24 9.73
C ILE A 368 13.23 2.38 10.72
N ARG A 369 12.79 1.14 10.89
CA ARG A 369 13.45 0.12 11.72
C ARG A 369 13.90 -1.04 10.84
N ILE A 370 15.14 -1.48 11.02
CA ILE A 370 15.72 -2.61 10.28
C ILE A 370 15.98 -3.74 11.26
N PHE A 371 15.38 -4.89 10.99
CA PHE A 371 15.57 -6.12 11.76
C PHE A 371 16.36 -7.14 10.94
N ASP A 372 17.14 -7.98 11.61
CA ASP A 372 17.54 -9.25 10.99
C ASP A 372 16.36 -10.22 10.93
N ILE A 373 16.41 -11.21 10.05
CA ILE A 373 15.32 -12.20 9.89
C ILE A 373 15.60 -13.53 10.60
N GLU A 374 16.82 -13.73 11.11
CA GLU A 374 17.19 -14.96 11.81
C GLU A 374 16.65 -14.97 13.25
N TYR A 375 16.82 -13.84 13.96
CA TYR A 375 16.43 -13.65 15.36
C TYR A 375 15.50 -12.46 15.59
N PHE A 376 15.24 -11.62 14.56
CA PHE A 376 14.42 -10.42 14.67
C PHE A 376 14.97 -9.37 15.65
N ASP A 377 16.29 -9.29 15.78
CA ASP A 377 16.96 -8.20 16.48
C ASP A 377 16.83 -6.90 15.69
N LEU A 378 16.47 -5.83 16.39
CA LEU A 378 16.55 -4.48 15.84
C LEU A 378 18.02 -4.12 15.61
N LEU A 379 18.42 -4.05 14.34
CA LEU A 379 19.79 -3.71 13.94
C LEU A 379 19.97 -2.19 13.85
N LYS A 380 18.99 -1.50 13.27
CA LYS A 380 19.08 -0.06 12.98
C LYS A 380 17.74 0.64 13.14
N HIS A 381 17.81 1.90 13.54
CA HIS A 381 16.67 2.79 13.69
C HIS A 381 17.06 4.17 13.15
N TYR A 382 16.28 4.66 12.20
CA TYR A 382 16.46 5.96 11.58
C TYR A 382 15.20 6.79 11.74
N THR A 383 15.35 8.07 12.05
CA THR A 383 14.24 9.02 12.20
C THR A 383 14.32 10.08 11.11
N PHE A 384 13.17 10.42 10.57
CA PHE A 384 12.95 11.38 9.50
C PHE A 384 12.13 12.57 10.04
N PRO A 385 12.10 13.71 9.34
CA PRO A 385 11.35 14.89 9.81
C PRO A 385 9.83 14.78 9.65
N TRP A 386 9.33 13.64 9.15
CA TRP A 386 7.93 13.39 8.81
C TRP A 386 7.60 11.89 8.94
N SER A 387 6.30 11.57 9.09
CA SER A 387 5.78 10.21 9.12
C SER A 387 6.20 9.43 7.87
N VAL A 388 6.76 8.22 8.02
CA VAL A 388 7.24 7.45 6.87
C VAL A 388 6.12 6.56 6.34
N ASN A 389 5.63 6.87 5.14
CA ASN A 389 4.51 6.17 4.51
C ASN A 389 4.97 4.95 3.69
N SER A 390 6.17 5.00 3.12
CA SER A 390 6.72 3.87 2.36
C SER A 390 8.25 3.82 2.46
N VAL A 391 8.75 2.60 2.58
CA VAL A 391 10.16 2.25 2.36
C VAL A 391 10.22 1.14 1.30
N SER A 392 11.14 1.25 0.36
CA SER A 392 11.51 0.15 -0.54
C SER A 392 13.01 0.12 -0.81
N VAL A 393 13.57 -1.06 -1.08
CA VAL A 393 15.02 -1.26 -1.19
C VAL A 393 15.43 -1.58 -2.62
N SER A 394 16.53 -0.97 -3.09
CA SER A 394 17.08 -1.27 -4.41
C SER A 394 17.48 -2.76 -4.49
N PRO A 395 17.41 -3.42 -5.67
CA PRO A 395 17.63 -4.86 -5.80
C PRO A 395 19.01 -5.34 -5.30
N ASN A 396 20.01 -4.45 -5.27
CA ASN A 396 21.34 -4.73 -4.76
C ASN A 396 21.54 -4.42 -3.25
N GLY A 397 20.48 -4.01 -2.55
CA GLY A 397 20.49 -3.69 -1.11
C GLY A 397 21.22 -2.39 -0.73
N LYS A 398 21.61 -1.55 -1.69
CA LYS A 398 22.49 -0.39 -1.45
C LYS A 398 21.76 0.94 -1.25
N MET A 399 20.48 1.03 -1.58
CA MET A 399 19.71 2.27 -1.50
C MET A 399 18.32 1.99 -0.98
N PHE A 400 17.83 2.85 -0.10
CA PHE A 400 16.42 2.91 0.27
C PHE A 400 15.76 4.06 -0.49
N ALA A 401 14.54 3.85 -0.97
CA ALA A 401 13.59 4.92 -1.25
C ALA A 401 12.74 5.12 0.00
N VAL A 402 12.66 6.35 0.49
CA VAL A 402 11.91 6.72 1.70
C VAL A 402 10.92 7.82 1.33
N LEU A 403 9.64 7.55 1.54
CA LEU A 403 8.51 8.43 1.21
C LEU A 403 7.64 8.65 2.44
N GLY A 404 7.00 9.80 2.55
CA GLY A 404 6.18 10.12 3.73
C GLY A 404 5.39 11.41 3.60
N ASP A 405 5.13 12.04 4.74
CA ASP A 405 4.33 13.27 4.86
C ASP A 405 5.08 14.52 4.38
N HIS A 406 5.57 14.45 3.15
CA HIS A 406 6.31 15.49 2.46
C HIS A 406 6.23 15.27 0.95
N GLU A 407 6.26 16.37 0.18
CA GLU A 407 6.23 16.36 -1.29
C GLU A 407 7.46 15.69 -1.91
N ASP A 408 8.64 15.97 -1.36
CA ASP A 408 9.89 15.32 -1.77
C ASP A 408 10.06 13.95 -1.10
N GLY A 409 10.44 12.95 -1.90
CA GLY A 409 11.00 11.69 -1.41
C GLY A 409 12.51 11.75 -1.21
N LEU A 410 13.08 10.74 -0.54
CA LEU A 410 14.52 10.62 -0.32
C LEU A 410 15.06 9.29 -0.85
N VAL A 411 16.29 9.34 -1.38
CA VAL A 411 17.13 8.16 -1.58
C VAL A 411 18.18 8.15 -0.48
N VAL A 412 18.28 7.05 0.27
CA VAL A 412 19.02 6.96 1.53
C VAL A 412 20.02 5.79 1.50
N ASP A 413 21.19 5.96 2.12
CA ASP A 413 22.13 4.85 2.36
C ASP A 413 21.62 3.98 3.53
N PRO A 414 21.29 2.69 3.31
CA PRO A 414 20.81 1.78 4.36
C PRO A 414 21.82 1.53 5.49
N ASN A 415 23.08 1.92 5.31
CA ASN A 415 24.14 1.73 6.29
C ASN A 415 24.11 2.74 7.42
N CYS A 416 23.84 4.00 7.11
CA CYS A 416 23.87 5.11 8.05
C CYS A 416 22.56 5.90 8.14
N GLY A 417 21.59 5.68 7.24
CA GLY A 417 20.33 6.41 7.22
C GLY A 417 20.44 7.83 6.64
N GLU A 418 21.59 8.18 6.07
CA GLU A 418 21.82 9.51 5.49
C GLU A 418 21.26 9.60 4.07
N ALA A 419 20.64 10.74 3.77
CA ALA A 419 20.14 11.02 2.42
C ALA A 419 21.31 11.19 1.44
N ILE A 420 21.27 10.43 0.34
CA ILE A 420 22.21 10.51 -0.79
C ILE A 420 21.59 11.16 -2.03
N GLY A 421 20.27 11.34 -2.03
CA GLY A 421 19.51 12.00 -3.09
C GLY A 421 18.11 12.39 -2.64
N SER A 422 17.46 13.25 -3.42
CA SER A 422 16.08 13.70 -3.18
C SER A 422 15.28 13.55 -4.47
N LEU A 423 14.01 13.16 -4.34
CA LEU A 423 13.07 12.91 -5.42
C LEU A 423 12.08 14.08 -5.46
N LYS A 424 12.38 15.09 -6.28
CA LYS A 424 11.65 16.37 -6.28
C LYS A 424 10.72 16.50 -7.47
N GLY A 425 9.46 16.84 -7.21
CA GLY A 425 8.48 17.17 -8.24
C GLY A 425 7.06 16.74 -7.93
N HIS A 426 6.83 15.76 -7.05
CA HIS A 426 5.48 15.50 -6.57
C HIS A 426 4.91 16.74 -5.88
N LEU A 427 3.59 16.93 -5.99
CA LEU A 427 2.89 18.08 -5.40
C LEU A 427 2.21 17.74 -4.07
N ASP A 428 2.27 16.48 -3.67
CA ASP A 428 1.66 15.96 -2.47
C ASP A 428 2.35 14.67 -1.99
N TYR A 429 1.93 14.14 -0.84
CA TYR A 429 2.57 13.05 -0.12
C TYR A 429 2.58 11.76 -0.93
N SER A 430 3.67 11.00 -0.81
CA SER A 430 3.86 9.75 -1.53
C SER A 430 3.68 8.53 -0.62
N PHE A 431 3.00 7.50 -1.12
CA PHE A 431 2.56 6.34 -0.32
C PHE A 431 3.03 5.00 -0.87
N ALA A 432 3.59 4.97 -2.08
CA ALA A 432 4.05 3.74 -2.69
C ALA A 432 5.36 3.97 -3.46
N SER A 433 6.26 3.01 -3.37
CA SER A 433 7.49 2.99 -4.16
C SER A 433 7.82 1.58 -4.64
N ALA A 434 8.39 1.47 -5.83
CA ALA A 434 8.92 0.21 -6.33
C ALA A 434 10.17 0.43 -7.18
N TRP A 435 11.16 -0.45 -7.01
CA TRP A 435 12.35 -0.47 -7.82
C TRP A 435 12.15 -1.37 -9.03
N HIS A 436 12.58 -0.90 -10.20
CA HIS A 436 12.72 -1.77 -11.35
C HIS A 436 13.82 -2.83 -11.04
N PRO A 437 13.67 -4.10 -11.46
CA PRO A 437 14.62 -5.17 -11.13
C PRO A 437 16.07 -4.92 -11.55
N ASP A 438 16.31 -4.07 -12.56
CA ASP A 438 17.65 -3.66 -12.97
C ASP A 438 18.33 -2.66 -12.00
N GLY A 439 17.58 -2.10 -11.04
CA GLY A 439 18.03 -1.16 -10.03
C GLY A 439 18.31 0.26 -10.53
N ASN A 440 17.99 0.61 -11.78
CA ASN A 440 18.24 1.94 -12.35
C ASN A 440 17.03 2.86 -12.26
N ILE A 441 15.82 2.30 -12.28
CA ILE A 441 14.57 3.07 -12.23
C ILE A 441 13.87 2.85 -10.88
N LEU A 442 13.47 3.94 -10.24
CA LEU A 442 12.58 3.95 -9.09
C LEU A 442 11.26 4.59 -9.50
N ALA A 443 10.14 3.97 -9.15
CA ALA A 443 8.80 4.53 -9.32
C ALA A 443 8.22 4.96 -7.96
N THR A 444 7.53 6.10 -7.92
CA THR A 444 6.87 6.64 -6.72
C THR A 444 5.43 7.05 -7.03
N GLY A 445 4.47 6.60 -6.23
CA GLY A 445 3.05 6.94 -6.34
C GLY A 445 2.60 7.92 -5.26
N SER A 446 1.88 8.97 -5.67
CA SER A 446 1.52 10.10 -4.81
C SER A 446 0.02 10.39 -4.73
N GLN A 447 -0.35 11.07 -3.65
CA GLN A 447 -1.63 11.76 -3.47
C GLN A 447 -1.93 12.74 -4.61
N ASP A 448 -0.89 13.25 -5.29
CA ASP A 448 -1.01 14.16 -6.44
C ASP A 448 -1.64 13.55 -7.71
N THR A 449 -2.09 12.31 -7.63
CA THR A 449 -2.70 11.53 -8.73
C THR A 449 -1.71 11.11 -9.81
N THR A 450 -0.42 11.17 -9.51
CA THR A 450 0.64 10.74 -10.44
C THR A 450 1.54 9.65 -9.87
N CYS A 451 2.13 8.89 -10.78
CA CYS A 451 3.29 8.06 -10.55
C CYS A 451 4.50 8.68 -11.26
N ARG A 452 5.58 9.01 -10.54
CA ARG A 452 6.82 9.52 -11.13
C ARG A 452 7.87 8.43 -11.23
N LEU A 453 8.62 8.44 -12.34
CA LEU A 453 9.75 7.56 -12.57
C LEU A 453 11.05 8.34 -12.43
N TRP A 454 12.04 7.76 -11.76
CA TRP A 454 13.33 8.38 -11.47
C TRP A 454 14.45 7.50 -11.99
N ASP A 455 15.34 8.06 -12.79
CA ASP A 455 16.62 7.42 -13.07
C ASP A 455 17.60 7.75 -11.93
N ILE A 456 18.00 6.75 -11.16
CA ILE A 456 18.87 6.96 -9.99
C ILE A 456 20.25 7.51 -10.33
N ARG A 457 20.65 7.42 -11.60
CA ARG A 457 21.92 7.99 -12.09
C ARG A 457 21.79 9.50 -12.32
N ASN A 458 20.57 10.02 -12.39
CA ASN A 458 20.26 11.43 -12.53
C ASN A 458 18.93 11.82 -11.85
N LEU A 459 18.99 12.11 -10.55
CA LEU A 459 17.83 12.51 -9.75
C LEU A 459 17.44 13.99 -9.90
N SER A 460 18.05 14.75 -10.81
CA SER A 460 17.74 16.18 -10.95
C SER A 460 16.33 16.44 -11.52
N GLN A 461 15.72 15.44 -12.14
CA GLN A 461 14.37 15.48 -12.71
C GLN A 461 13.81 14.05 -12.83
N SER A 462 12.48 13.91 -12.86
CA SER A 462 11.83 12.64 -13.20
C SER A 462 12.05 12.28 -14.67
N LEU A 463 12.23 10.99 -14.96
CA LEU A 463 12.29 10.42 -16.30
C LEU A 463 10.93 10.53 -17.01
N ALA A 464 9.85 10.26 -16.28
CA ALA A 464 8.48 10.36 -16.77
C ALA A 464 7.51 10.60 -15.60
N VAL A 465 6.36 11.18 -15.92
CA VAL A 465 5.21 11.32 -15.02
C VAL A 465 4.04 10.59 -15.67
N LEU A 466 3.43 9.67 -14.94
CA LEU A 466 2.31 8.85 -15.40
C LEU A 466 1.07 9.23 -14.60
N GLY A 467 0.02 9.69 -15.28
CA GLY A 467 -1.20 10.16 -14.62
C GLY A 467 -2.18 9.03 -14.33
N GLY A 468 -2.77 9.06 -13.13
CA GLY A 468 -3.96 8.29 -12.81
C GLY A 468 -5.21 8.85 -13.48
N ARG A 469 -6.26 8.04 -13.54
CA ARG A 469 -7.52 8.40 -14.17
C ARG A 469 -8.42 9.20 -13.25
N MET A 470 -8.59 8.76 -12.01
CA MET A 470 -9.60 9.25 -11.08
C MET A 470 -9.00 9.82 -9.80
N GLY A 471 -7.95 9.20 -9.25
CA GLY A 471 -7.36 9.63 -7.99
C GLY A 471 -5.89 9.27 -7.78
N SER A 472 -5.48 9.31 -6.52
CA SER A 472 -4.10 9.13 -6.07
C SER A 472 -3.51 7.78 -6.47
N ILE A 473 -2.19 7.67 -6.61
CA ILE A 473 -1.54 6.37 -6.83
C ILE A 473 -1.09 5.79 -5.49
N ARG A 474 -1.61 4.61 -5.13
CA ARG A 474 -1.42 3.97 -3.81
C ARG A 474 -0.75 2.61 -3.83
N CYS A 475 -0.66 1.98 -4.99
CA CYS A 475 0.15 0.80 -5.18
C CYS A 475 1.00 0.97 -6.43
N VAL A 476 2.26 0.55 -6.34
CA VAL A 476 3.22 0.56 -7.47
C VAL A 476 4.03 -0.72 -7.36
N LYS A 477 4.07 -1.53 -8.43
CA LYS A 477 4.86 -2.77 -8.48
C LYS A 477 5.44 -2.97 -9.88
N PHE A 478 6.72 -3.35 -9.95
CA PHE A 478 7.29 -3.87 -11.19
C PHE A 478 7.07 -5.37 -11.28
N SER A 479 6.86 -5.89 -12.49
CA SER A 479 6.97 -7.33 -12.76
C SER A 479 8.43 -7.77 -12.56
N SER A 480 8.65 -9.02 -12.15
CA SER A 480 10.00 -9.54 -11.86
C SER A 480 10.91 -9.57 -13.10
N ASP A 481 10.34 -9.66 -14.30
CA ASP A 481 11.05 -9.54 -15.58
C ASP A 481 11.38 -8.08 -15.96
N GLY A 482 10.90 -7.10 -15.19
CA GLY A 482 11.08 -5.66 -15.41
C GLY A 482 10.26 -5.07 -16.54
N ARG A 483 9.51 -5.89 -17.28
CA ARG A 483 8.78 -5.42 -18.48
C ARG A 483 7.60 -4.51 -18.14
N PHE A 484 6.92 -4.75 -17.03
CA PHE A 484 5.69 -4.06 -16.71
C PHE A 484 5.79 -3.33 -15.37
N LEU A 485 5.22 -2.13 -15.35
CA LEU A 485 4.93 -1.37 -14.13
C LEU A 485 3.42 -1.34 -13.93
N ALA A 486 2.93 -1.96 -12.85
CA ALA A 486 1.56 -1.80 -12.42
C ALA A 486 1.44 -0.65 -11.41
N THR A 487 0.45 0.21 -11.61
CA THR A 487 0.02 1.21 -10.63
C THR A 487 -1.46 1.00 -10.32
N ALA A 488 -1.86 1.22 -9.08
CA ALA A 488 -3.27 1.23 -8.69
C ALA A 488 -3.65 2.51 -7.98
N GLU A 489 -4.85 2.97 -8.33
CA GLU A 489 -5.58 4.00 -7.62
C GLU A 489 -6.23 3.42 -6.36
N PRO A 490 -6.68 4.23 -5.38
CA PRO A 490 -7.41 3.71 -4.22
C PRO A 490 -8.73 3.05 -4.65
N VAL A 491 -9.27 3.44 -5.79
CA VAL A 491 -10.51 2.94 -6.37
C VAL A 491 -10.34 2.65 -7.85
N ASP A 492 -11.03 1.61 -8.29
CA ASP A 492 -11.45 1.33 -9.68
C ASP A 492 -10.39 1.06 -10.74
N PHE A 493 -9.26 1.77 -10.74
CA PHE A 493 -8.35 1.73 -11.87
C PHE A 493 -7.00 1.14 -11.49
N VAL A 494 -6.58 0.16 -12.30
CA VAL A 494 -5.22 -0.35 -12.35
C VAL A 494 -4.65 -0.04 -13.73
N HIS A 495 -3.43 0.49 -13.78
CA HIS A 495 -2.72 0.78 -15.02
C HIS A 495 -1.47 -0.08 -15.10
N ILE A 496 -1.23 -0.73 -16.24
CA ILE A 496 -0.02 -1.50 -16.50
C ILE A 496 0.72 -0.86 -17.65
N TYR A 497 1.92 -0.33 -17.42
CA TYR A 497 2.75 0.33 -18.42
C TYR A 497 3.87 -0.60 -18.91
N ASP A 498 4.14 -0.62 -20.22
CA ASP A 498 5.27 -1.36 -20.79
C ASP A 498 6.55 -0.51 -20.74
N SER A 499 7.51 -0.94 -19.92
CA SER A 499 8.80 -0.26 -19.72
C SER A 499 9.67 -0.30 -20.99
N PHE A 500 9.49 -1.32 -21.85
CA PHE A 500 10.24 -1.44 -23.11
C PHE A 500 9.63 -0.55 -24.21
N ALA A 501 8.40 -0.09 -24.01
CA ALA A 501 7.78 0.96 -24.82
C ALA A 501 7.99 2.36 -24.20
N ASP A 502 9.06 2.54 -23.38
CA ASP A 502 9.36 3.79 -22.69
C ASP A 502 8.17 4.31 -21.86
N TYR A 503 7.38 3.38 -21.30
CA TYR A 503 6.14 3.66 -20.56
C TYR A 503 5.09 4.42 -21.39
N GLY A 504 5.22 4.47 -22.72
CA GLY A 504 4.32 5.16 -23.65
C GLY A 504 3.10 4.35 -24.05
N LYS A 505 2.98 3.10 -23.60
CA LYS A 505 1.83 2.23 -23.80
C LYS A 505 1.34 1.66 -22.49
N SER A 506 0.02 1.67 -22.28
CA SER A 506 -0.61 1.10 -21.10
C SER A 506 -1.76 0.15 -21.43
N HIS A 507 -2.04 -0.71 -20.45
CA HIS A 507 -3.28 -1.45 -20.28
C HIS A 507 -4.00 -0.85 -19.08
N GLU A 508 -5.18 -0.25 -19.29
CA GLU A 508 -6.05 0.23 -18.21
C GLU A 508 -7.08 -0.85 -17.88
N ILE A 509 -7.13 -1.28 -16.62
CA ILE A 509 -8.13 -2.20 -16.10
C ILE A 509 -9.16 -1.38 -15.33
N ASP A 510 -10.40 -1.40 -15.80
CA ASP A 510 -11.55 -0.64 -15.29
C ASP A 510 -12.42 -1.54 -14.40
N LEU A 511 -12.33 -1.32 -13.09
CA LEU A 511 -12.99 -2.06 -12.00
C LEU A 511 -13.88 -1.12 -11.17
N PHE A 512 -14.69 -1.70 -10.27
CA PHE A 512 -15.49 -0.96 -9.29
C PHE A 512 -15.16 -1.43 -7.87
N GLY A 513 -14.87 -0.48 -6.99
CA GLY A 513 -14.61 -0.71 -5.56
C GLY A 513 -13.22 -0.24 -5.14
N GLU A 514 -12.94 -0.28 -3.84
CA GLU A 514 -11.60 0.05 -3.36
C GLU A 514 -10.62 -1.07 -3.68
N ILE A 515 -9.44 -0.72 -4.16
CA ILE A 515 -8.38 -1.70 -4.43
C ILE A 515 -7.61 -1.87 -3.13
N ALA A 516 -7.50 -3.07 -2.58
CA ALA A 516 -6.73 -3.38 -1.36
C ALA A 516 -5.23 -3.59 -1.62
N GLY A 517 -4.89 -3.92 -2.87
CA GLY A 517 -3.53 -4.14 -3.32
C GLY A 517 -3.49 -4.93 -4.62
N LEU A 518 -2.28 -5.06 -5.17
CA LEU A 518 -2.02 -5.89 -6.33
C LEU A 518 -0.69 -6.64 -6.20
N SER A 519 -0.56 -7.74 -6.92
CA SER A 519 0.67 -8.52 -6.96
C SER A 519 0.83 -9.25 -8.28
N PHE A 520 1.98 -9.08 -8.94
CA PHE A 520 2.39 -10.01 -9.98
C PHE A 520 2.86 -11.31 -9.32
N SER A 521 2.54 -12.44 -9.92
CA SER A 521 3.24 -13.68 -9.58
C SER A 521 4.73 -13.54 -9.90
N PRO A 522 5.64 -14.19 -9.15
CA PRO A 522 7.08 -14.06 -9.39
C PRO A 522 7.55 -14.53 -10.77
N ASP A 523 6.78 -15.38 -11.46
CA ASP A 523 7.03 -15.79 -12.85
C ASP A 523 6.44 -14.83 -13.89
N THR A 524 5.74 -13.78 -13.45
CA THR A 524 5.00 -12.78 -14.24
C THR A 524 3.79 -13.32 -14.99
N GLU A 525 3.40 -14.58 -14.80
CA GLU A 525 2.33 -15.20 -15.57
C GLU A 525 0.93 -14.84 -15.06
N ALA A 526 0.82 -14.36 -13.82
CA ALA A 526 -0.42 -13.88 -13.23
C ALA A 526 -0.25 -12.49 -12.62
N LEU A 527 -1.36 -11.73 -12.62
CA LEU A 527 -1.53 -10.50 -11.86
C LEU A 527 -2.80 -10.66 -11.03
N TYR A 528 -2.69 -10.40 -9.74
CA TYR A 528 -3.80 -10.40 -8.81
C TYR A 528 -4.16 -8.98 -8.40
N VAL A 529 -5.46 -8.66 -8.38
CA VAL A 529 -6.00 -7.40 -7.87
C VAL A 529 -7.03 -7.73 -6.81
N GLY A 530 -6.80 -7.26 -5.58
CA GLY A 530 -7.75 -7.42 -4.48
C GLY A 530 -8.68 -6.23 -4.40
N ILE A 531 -9.98 -6.46 -4.35
CA ILE A 531 -11.00 -5.43 -4.17
C ILE A 531 -11.56 -5.55 -2.75
N ALA A 532 -11.42 -4.47 -1.98
CA ALA A 532 -12.03 -4.27 -0.69
C ALA A 532 -13.30 -3.44 -0.85
N ASP A 533 -14.38 -4.14 -1.14
CA ASP A 533 -15.71 -3.55 -1.26
C ASP A 533 -16.72 -4.53 -0.70
N GLN A 534 -17.69 -4.05 0.07
CA GLN A 534 -18.71 -4.93 0.66
C GLN A 534 -19.51 -5.65 -0.42
N THR A 535 -19.82 -4.96 -1.52
CA THR A 535 -20.67 -5.46 -2.61
C THR A 535 -19.85 -6.15 -3.69
N TYR A 536 -18.73 -5.56 -4.09
CA TYR A 536 -17.94 -5.99 -5.26
C TYR A 536 -16.59 -6.62 -4.88
N GLY A 537 -16.33 -6.80 -3.59
CA GLY A 537 -15.05 -7.27 -3.06
C GLY A 537 -14.71 -8.70 -3.46
N GLY A 538 -13.45 -8.94 -3.76
CA GLY A 538 -13.00 -10.21 -4.29
C GLY A 538 -11.53 -10.17 -4.68
N LEU A 539 -11.02 -11.31 -5.12
CA LEU A 539 -9.68 -11.43 -5.68
C LEU A 539 -9.80 -11.77 -7.16
N ILE A 540 -9.36 -10.83 -7.99
CA ILE A 540 -9.38 -10.98 -9.45
C ILE A 540 -8.00 -11.42 -9.93
N GLU A 541 -7.97 -12.56 -10.62
CA GLU A 541 -6.81 -13.09 -11.31
C GLU A 541 -6.83 -12.70 -12.78
N PHE A 542 -5.70 -12.20 -13.27
CA PHE A 542 -5.44 -11.98 -14.68
C PHE A 542 -4.23 -12.81 -15.11
N THR A 543 -4.26 -13.39 -16.31
CA THR A 543 -3.14 -14.15 -16.90
C THR A 543 -2.41 -13.32 -17.95
N LYS A 544 -1.07 -13.40 -17.99
CA LYS A 544 -0.25 -12.70 -18.99
C LYS A 544 -0.65 -13.09 -20.41
N ARG A 545 -0.88 -12.09 -21.27
CA ARG A 545 -1.17 -12.29 -22.69
C ARG A 545 0.13 -12.54 -23.45
N HIS A 546 0.26 -13.74 -24.01
CA HIS A 546 1.41 -14.12 -24.83
C HIS A 546 1.18 -13.80 -26.31
N GLN A 547 1.87 -12.78 -26.84
CA GLN A 547 1.87 -12.49 -28.28
C GLN A 547 2.81 -13.45 -29.01
N HIS A 548 2.26 -14.58 -29.46
CA HIS A 548 3.01 -15.57 -30.25
C HIS A 548 3.16 -15.10 -31.71
N HIS A 549 4.07 -14.16 -31.97
CA HIS A 549 4.35 -13.65 -33.33
C HIS A 549 4.72 -14.76 -34.34
N TYR A 550 5.23 -15.91 -33.88
CA TYR A 550 5.58 -17.04 -34.75
C TYR A 550 4.37 -17.77 -35.35
N LEU A 551 3.23 -17.86 -34.64
CA LEU A 551 2.04 -18.52 -35.17
C LEU A 551 1.25 -17.64 -36.15
N ASN A 552 1.34 -16.31 -35.99
CA ASN A 552 0.68 -15.34 -36.88
C ASN A 552 1.44 -15.11 -38.20
N SER A 553 2.61 -15.73 -38.39
CA SER A 553 3.39 -15.67 -39.64
C SER A 553 3.27 -16.93 -40.50
N LEU A 554 2.41 -17.88 -40.10
CA LEU A 554 2.12 -19.12 -40.83
C LEU A 554 0.80 -19.08 -41.62
N TRP A 555 0.15 -17.92 -41.73
CA TRP A 555 -1.08 -17.73 -42.50
C TRP A 555 -1.01 -16.50 -43.40
#